data_AF-A0A662H9B7-F1
#
_entry.id   AF-A0A662H9B7-F1
#
_cell.length_a   1.000
_cell.length_b   1.000
_cell.length_c   1.000
_cell.angle_alpha   90.00
_cell.angle_beta   90.00
_cell.angle_gamma   90.00
#
_symmetry.space_group_name_H-M   'P 1'
#
loop_
_entity.id
_entity.type
_entity.pdbx_description
1 polymer ?
#
loop_
_entity_poly.entity_id
_entity_poly.type
_entity_poly.pdbx_seq_one_letter_code
_entity_poly.pdbx_strand_id
1 'polypeptide(L)'
;MRDWLVIPLMYVLVSTLEVGGMTPEVLDRYANYVDSLFLVEEEKRARMKVLRVLPFITAVIQFFTVYAIMFIFDSLVVGMGRPSILESSGPLIFTLMAVTNYVYGLVAGLLSEERLSAGFKYSAALMAVTLVMLLLGEQLVGALFRAVGGSPAMGG
;
A
#
# COMPACT_ATOMS: atom_id res chain seq x y z
N MET A 1 20.70 -15.83 12.79
CA MET A 1 19.94 -15.66 11.55
C MET A 1 20.27 -16.86 10.69
N ARG A 2 19.30 -17.75 10.48
CA ARG A 2 19.52 -18.93 9.64
C ARG A 2 19.15 -18.47 8.23
N ASP A 3 20.13 -17.95 7.49
CA ASP A 3 19.89 -17.60 6.09
C ASP A 3 19.57 -18.89 5.36
N TRP A 4 18.30 -19.00 4.96
CA TRP A 4 17.78 -20.13 4.22
C TRP A 4 18.55 -20.35 2.91
N LEU A 5 19.11 -19.27 2.35
CA LEU A 5 19.96 -19.32 1.15
C LEU A 5 21.38 -19.83 1.42
N VAL A 6 21.95 -19.62 2.61
CA VAL A 6 23.33 -20.02 2.93
C VAL A 6 23.48 -21.54 3.02
N ILE A 7 22.47 -22.23 3.56
CA ILE A 7 22.48 -23.70 3.73
C ILE A 7 22.60 -24.45 2.38
N PRO A 8 21.72 -24.24 1.39
CA PRO A 8 21.81 -24.92 0.11
C PRO A 8 23.03 -24.47 -0.69
N LEU A 9 23.45 -23.20 -0.57
CA LEU A 9 24.63 -22.68 -1.25
C LEU A 9 25.89 -23.41 -0.75
N MET A 10 26.12 -23.44 0.56
CA MET A 10 27.22 -24.19 1.17
C MET A 10 27.16 -25.69 0.88
N TYR A 11 25.96 -26.28 0.83
CA TYR A 11 25.78 -27.69 0.44
C TYR A 11 26.24 -27.96 -1.00
N VAL A 12 25.92 -27.07 -1.94
CA VAL A 12 26.40 -27.18 -3.33
C VAL A 12 27.91 -26.98 -3.42
N LEU A 13 28.50 -26.05 -2.65
CA LEU A 13 29.94 -25.85 -2.60
C LEU A 13 30.68 -27.10 -2.10
N VAL A 14 30.19 -27.71 -1.02
CA VAL A 14 30.79 -28.93 -0.44
C VAL A 14 30.65 -30.11 -1.40
N SER A 15 29.47 -30.33 -1.96
CA SER A 15 29.24 -31.46 -2.88
C SER A 15 30.04 -31.36 -4.18
N THR A 16 30.30 -30.15 -4.69
CA THR A 16 31.16 -29.94 -5.86
C THR A 16 32.66 -30.10 -5.54
N LEU A 17 33.07 -29.78 -4.32
CA LEU A 17 34.43 -30.02 -3.82
C LEU A 17 34.70 -31.52 -3.62
N GLU A 18 33.74 -32.26 -3.05
CA GLU A 18 33.84 -33.73 -2.85
C GLU A 18 34.01 -34.50 -4.17
N VAL A 19 33.36 -34.04 -5.24
CA VAL A 19 33.46 -34.65 -6.58
C VAL A 19 34.74 -34.21 -7.31
N GLY A 20 35.51 -33.26 -6.76
CA GLY A 20 36.77 -32.78 -7.34
C GLY A 20 36.60 -31.92 -8.60
N GLY A 21 35.38 -31.42 -8.86
CA GLY A 21 35.02 -30.72 -10.09
C GLY A 21 35.30 -29.21 -10.10
N MET A 22 35.92 -28.67 -9.05
CA MET A 22 36.07 -27.23 -8.86
C MET A 22 37.46 -26.76 -9.30
N THR A 23 37.54 -26.07 -10.45
CA THR A 23 38.75 -25.33 -10.85
C THR A 23 38.79 -23.96 -10.16
N PRO A 24 39.96 -23.31 -10.06
CA PRO A 24 40.08 -21.96 -9.50
C PRO A 24 39.14 -20.94 -10.16
N GLU A 25 38.93 -21.00 -11.48
CA GLU A 25 37.98 -20.10 -12.14
C GLU A 25 36.51 -20.37 -11.75
N VAL A 26 36.13 -21.63 -11.50
CA VAL A 26 34.75 -21.96 -11.11
C VAL A 26 34.47 -21.52 -9.68
N LEU A 27 35.44 -21.65 -8.77
CA LEU A 27 35.33 -21.15 -7.40
C LEU A 27 35.17 -19.63 -7.37
N ASP A 28 35.94 -18.90 -8.18
CA ASP A 28 35.86 -17.45 -8.26
C ASP A 28 34.51 -16.98 -8.82
N ARG A 29 34.00 -17.63 -9.88
CA ARG A 29 32.66 -17.34 -10.40
C ARG A 29 31.55 -17.66 -9.40
N TYR A 30 31.69 -18.73 -8.64
CA TYR A 30 30.74 -19.11 -7.62
C TYR A 30 30.71 -18.08 -6.48
N ALA A 31 31.87 -17.63 -6.00
CA ALA A 31 31.96 -16.59 -4.97
C ALA A 31 31.28 -15.28 -5.44
N ASN A 32 31.57 -14.83 -6.66
CA ASN A 32 30.92 -13.65 -7.24
C ASN A 32 29.39 -13.81 -7.37
N TYR A 33 28.91 -15.02 -7.69
CA TYR A 33 27.49 -15.32 -7.75
C TYR A 33 26.84 -15.25 -6.35
N VAL A 34 27.47 -15.83 -5.33
CA VAL A 34 27.01 -15.77 -3.94
C VAL A 34 26.89 -14.32 -3.46
N ASP A 35 27.90 -13.50 -3.72
CA ASP A 35 27.88 -12.08 -3.37
C ASP A 35 26.75 -11.33 -4.08
N SER A 36 26.53 -11.62 -5.37
CA SER A 36 25.41 -11.02 -6.12
C SER A 36 24.04 -11.42 -5.55
N LEU A 37 23.88 -12.65 -5.06
CA LEU A 37 22.65 -13.12 -4.43
C LEU A 37 22.36 -12.40 -3.13
N PHE A 38 23.38 -12.19 -2.28
CA PHE A 38 23.21 -11.45 -1.04
C PHE A 38 22.79 -10.00 -1.31
N LEU A 39 23.38 -9.38 -2.33
CA LEU A 39 23.05 -8.02 -2.73
C LEU A 39 21.60 -7.92 -3.22
N VAL A 40 21.14 -8.89 -4.02
CA VAL A 40 19.74 -9.00 -4.45
C VAL A 40 18.79 -9.23 -3.27
N GLU A 41 19.17 -10.03 -2.28
CA GLU A 41 18.35 -10.27 -1.10
C GLU A 41 18.23 -9.03 -0.21
N GLU A 42 19.31 -8.28 -0.06
CA GLU A 42 19.32 -7.00 0.63
C GLU A 42 18.43 -5.97 -0.09
N GLU A 43 18.55 -5.86 -1.41
CA GLU A 43 17.69 -5.00 -2.23
C GLU A 43 16.21 -5.40 -2.15
N LYS A 44 15.92 -6.70 -2.22
CA LYS A 44 14.55 -7.22 -2.05
C LYS A 44 14.02 -6.79 -0.69
N ARG A 45 14.78 -6.99 0.38
CA ARG A 45 14.37 -6.61 1.74
C ARG A 45 14.11 -5.10 1.87
N ALA A 46 14.94 -4.27 1.25
CA ALA A 46 14.74 -2.82 1.23
C ALA A 46 13.45 -2.43 0.48
N ARG A 47 13.21 -2.99 -0.71
CA ARG A 47 11.99 -2.76 -1.49
C ARG A 47 10.73 -3.18 -0.74
N MET A 48 10.77 -4.30 -0.03
CA MET A 48 9.63 -4.86 0.71
C MET A 48 9.20 -3.98 1.90
N LYS A 49 10.14 -3.23 2.50
CA LYS A 49 9.82 -2.21 3.52
C LYS A 49 9.07 -1.02 2.91
N VAL A 50 9.54 -0.53 1.76
CA VAL A 50 8.91 0.59 1.05
C VAL A 50 7.50 0.22 0.59
N LEU A 51 7.34 -0.99 0.05
CA LEU A 51 6.04 -1.47 -0.44
C LEU A 51 4.98 -1.61 0.66
N ARG A 52 5.38 -1.71 1.93
CA ARG A 52 4.47 -1.76 3.08
C ARG A 52 3.85 -0.40 3.41
N VAL A 53 4.58 0.69 3.19
CA VAL A 53 4.16 2.05 3.58
C VAL A 53 3.35 2.72 2.47
N LEU A 54 3.62 2.37 1.22
CA LEU A 54 2.96 2.94 0.04
C LEU A 54 1.41 2.94 0.09
N PRO A 55 0.72 1.85 0.52
CA PRO A 55 -0.74 1.80 0.58
C PRO A 55 -1.37 2.77 1.58
N PHE A 56 -0.65 3.11 2.65
CA PHE A 56 -1.13 4.08 3.64
C PHE A 56 -1.15 5.49 3.05
N ILE A 57 -0.13 5.83 2.27
CA ILE A 57 -0.05 7.13 1.58
C ILE A 57 -1.14 7.23 0.51
N THR A 58 -1.34 6.16 -0.27
CA THR A 58 -2.39 6.14 -1.30
C THR A 58 -3.78 6.27 -0.70
N ALA A 59 -4.06 5.65 0.45
CA ALA A 59 -5.34 5.77 1.15
C ALA A 59 -5.69 7.23 1.49
N VAL A 60 -4.71 7.97 2.01
CA VAL A 60 -4.89 9.39 2.38
C VAL A 60 -5.09 10.26 1.14
N ILE A 61 -4.25 10.10 0.12
CA ILE A 61 -4.38 10.86 -1.14
C ILE A 61 -5.70 10.56 -1.83
N GLN A 62 -6.11 9.29 -1.86
CA GLN A 62 -7.37 8.85 -2.46
C GLN A 62 -8.57 9.48 -1.75
N PHE A 63 -8.56 9.56 -0.41
CA PHE A 63 -9.61 10.24 0.36
C PHE A 63 -9.79 11.70 -0.08
N PHE A 64 -8.71 12.47 -0.08
CA PHE A 64 -8.77 13.88 -0.47
C PHE A 64 -9.20 14.07 -1.93
N THR A 65 -8.71 13.22 -2.83
CA THR A 65 -9.04 13.27 -4.26
C THR A 65 -10.53 13.01 -4.49
N VAL A 66 -11.05 11.91 -3.93
CA VAL A 66 -12.45 11.51 -4.11
C VAL A 66 -13.37 12.59 -3.54
N TYR A 67 -13.07 13.08 -2.33
CA TYR A 67 -13.92 14.08 -1.68
C TYR A 67 -13.90 15.42 -2.43
N ALA A 68 -12.74 15.89 -2.88
CA ALA A 68 -12.62 17.14 -3.64
C ALA A 68 -13.43 17.09 -4.95
N ILE A 69 -13.33 15.97 -5.68
CA ILE A 69 -14.11 15.76 -6.90
C ILE A 69 -15.60 15.77 -6.58
N MET A 70 -16.03 15.00 -5.57
CA MET A 70 -17.44 14.91 -5.21
C MET A 70 -18.03 16.29 -4.88
N PHE A 71 -17.29 17.11 -4.14
CA PHE A 71 -17.69 18.47 -3.81
C PHE A 71 -17.80 19.39 -5.04
N ILE A 72 -16.82 19.37 -5.95
CA ILE A 72 -16.86 20.20 -7.17
C ILE A 72 -18.10 19.85 -8.00
N PHE A 73 -18.36 18.56 -8.22
CA PHE A 73 -19.53 18.12 -8.98
C PHE A 73 -20.84 18.45 -8.25
N ASP A 74 -20.87 18.30 -6.93
CA ASP A 74 -22.05 18.65 -6.14
C ASP A 74 -22.36 20.15 -6.24
N SER A 75 -21.35 21.01 -6.12
CA SER A 75 -21.52 22.47 -6.26
C SER A 75 -22.06 22.89 -7.64
N LEU A 76 -21.63 22.20 -8.70
CA LEU A 76 -22.12 22.43 -10.06
C LEU A 76 -23.58 21.99 -10.22
N VAL A 77 -23.94 20.82 -9.68
CA VAL A 77 -25.27 20.23 -9.87
C VAL A 77 -26.33 20.90 -8.99
N VAL A 78 -25.98 21.23 -7.74
CA VAL A 78 -26.83 22.04 -6.85
C VAL A 78 -27.02 23.44 -7.44
N GLY A 79 -25.96 24.03 -8.02
CA GLY A 79 -26.05 25.31 -8.76
C GLY A 79 -26.99 25.27 -9.97
N MET A 80 -27.28 24.09 -10.52
CA MET A 80 -28.23 23.87 -11.61
C MET A 80 -29.64 23.46 -11.13
N GLY A 81 -29.91 23.53 -9.82
CA GLY A 81 -31.23 23.19 -9.23
C GLY A 81 -31.54 21.69 -9.20
N ARG A 82 -30.51 20.83 -9.29
CA ARG A 82 -30.65 19.37 -9.21
C ARG A 82 -30.29 18.86 -7.81
N PRO A 83 -30.79 17.67 -7.42
CA PRO A 83 -30.49 17.09 -6.11
C PRO A 83 -28.99 16.83 -5.94
N SER A 84 -28.51 16.94 -4.70
CA SER A 84 -27.11 16.73 -4.33
C SER A 84 -26.63 15.34 -4.76
N ILE A 85 -25.47 15.32 -5.43
CA ILE A 85 -24.78 14.08 -5.79
C ILE A 85 -24.15 13.45 -4.55
N LEU A 86 -23.78 14.27 -3.55
CA LEU A 86 -23.19 13.82 -2.31
C LEU A 86 -24.15 12.88 -1.54
N GLU A 87 -25.43 13.23 -1.49
CA GLU A 87 -26.45 12.44 -0.79
C GLU A 87 -26.86 11.19 -1.57
N SER A 88 -26.93 11.28 -2.90
CA SER A 88 -27.39 10.17 -3.76
C SER A 88 -26.30 9.13 -4.04
N SER A 89 -25.09 9.58 -4.40
CA SER A 89 -24.00 8.71 -4.86
C SER A 89 -22.85 8.58 -3.86
N GLY A 90 -22.78 9.45 -2.85
CA GLY A 90 -21.72 9.43 -1.84
C GLY A 90 -21.59 8.10 -1.10
N PRO A 91 -22.67 7.48 -0.59
CA PRO A 91 -22.59 6.21 0.13
C PRO A 91 -22.00 5.07 -0.72
N LEU A 92 -22.32 5.02 -2.02
CA LEU A 92 -21.78 4.03 -2.96
C LEU A 92 -20.28 4.23 -3.19
N ILE A 93 -19.86 5.47 -3.42
CA ILE A 93 -18.45 5.82 -3.68
C ILE A 93 -17.60 5.55 -2.43
N PHE A 94 -18.09 5.91 -1.25
CA PHE A 94 -17.38 5.65 0.01
C PHE A 94 -17.30 4.17 0.34
N THR A 95 -18.34 3.38 0.06
CA THR A 95 -18.30 1.93 0.22
C THR A 95 -17.27 1.30 -0.73
N LEU A 96 -17.28 1.72 -2.00
CA LEU A 96 -16.30 1.23 -2.98
C LEU A 96 -14.87 1.60 -2.58
N MET A 97 -14.66 2.83 -2.09
CA MET A 97 -13.38 3.27 -1.56
C MET A 97 -12.91 2.42 -0.37
N ALA A 98 -13.80 2.09 0.57
CA ALA A 98 -13.47 1.24 1.71
C ALA A 98 -13.06 -0.18 1.26
N VAL A 99 -13.77 -0.76 0.29
CA VAL A 99 -13.43 -2.07 -0.29
C VAL A 99 -12.07 -2.02 -0.99
N THR A 100 -11.82 -1.01 -1.82
CA THR A 100 -10.54 -0.83 -2.50
C THR A 100 -9.38 -0.70 -1.50
N ASN A 101 -9.57 0.05 -0.42
CA ASN A 101 -8.53 0.23 0.59
C ASN A 101 -8.27 -1.05 1.40
N TYR A 102 -9.32 -1.84 1.67
CA TYR A 102 -9.18 -3.16 2.27
C TYR A 102 -8.34 -4.10 1.37
N VAL A 103 -8.59 -4.11 0.06
CA VAL A 103 -7.80 -4.89 -0.90
C VAL A 103 -6.35 -4.41 -0.95
N TYR A 104 -6.09 -3.11 -0.96
CA TYR A 104 -4.72 -2.59 -0.92
C TYR A 104 -3.97 -2.98 0.35
N GLY A 105 -4.62 -2.93 1.51
CA GLY A 105 -4.02 -3.39 2.77
C GLY A 105 -3.71 -4.88 2.76
N LEU A 106 -4.58 -5.68 2.14
CA LEU A 106 -4.38 -7.13 2.01
C LEU A 106 -3.22 -7.47 1.08
N VAL A 107 -3.16 -6.83 -0.10
CA VAL A 107 -2.08 -6.99 -1.08
C VAL A 107 -0.75 -6.56 -0.48
N ALA A 108 -0.72 -5.45 0.25
CA ALA A 108 0.50 -4.94 0.88
C ALA A 108 1.07 -5.86 1.95
N GLY A 109 0.21 -6.40 2.82
CA GLY A 109 0.66 -7.34 3.84
C GLY A 109 1.06 -8.70 3.26
N LEU A 110 0.37 -9.15 2.21
CA LEU A 110 0.75 -10.37 1.48
C LEU A 110 2.12 -10.22 0.84
N LEU A 111 2.38 -9.09 0.14
CA LEU A 111 3.68 -8.87 -0.46
C LEU A 111 4.77 -8.68 0.58
N SER A 112 4.51 -8.05 1.72
CA SER A 112 5.59 -7.70 2.67
C SER A 112 6.10 -8.86 3.52
N GLU A 113 5.22 -9.75 3.96
CA GLU A 113 5.58 -10.86 4.87
C GLU A 113 5.41 -12.24 4.22
N GLU A 114 5.04 -12.29 2.93
CA GLU A 114 4.76 -13.51 2.16
C GLU A 114 3.73 -14.44 2.86
N ARG A 115 2.94 -13.87 3.78
CA ARG A 115 1.99 -14.56 4.65
C ARG A 115 0.63 -13.89 4.59
N LEU A 116 -0.41 -14.69 4.35
CA LEU A 116 -1.79 -14.22 4.31
C LEU A 116 -2.24 -13.59 5.65
N SER A 117 -1.75 -14.13 6.78
CA SER A 117 -2.09 -13.63 8.12
C SER A 117 -1.57 -12.23 8.40
N ALA A 118 -0.48 -11.83 7.74
CA ALA A 118 0.03 -10.47 7.79
C ALA A 118 -0.89 -9.52 7.02
N GLY A 119 -1.27 -9.91 5.79
CA GLY A 119 -2.28 -9.22 4.96
C GLY A 119 -3.51 -8.78 5.73
N PHE A 120 -4.06 -9.67 6.56
CA PHE A 120 -5.25 -9.40 7.35
C PHE A 120 -5.05 -8.34 8.45
N LYS A 121 -3.86 -8.29 9.07
CA LYS A 121 -3.54 -7.27 10.09
C LYS A 121 -3.43 -5.89 9.46
N TYR A 122 -2.74 -5.81 8.32
CA TYR A 122 -2.56 -4.54 7.62
C TYR A 122 -3.86 -4.06 6.97
N SER A 123 -4.69 -4.95 6.41
CA SER A 123 -6.01 -4.58 5.90
C SER A 123 -6.95 -4.11 7.00
N ALA A 124 -6.95 -4.75 8.17
CA ALA A 124 -7.71 -4.30 9.34
C ALA A 124 -7.26 -2.92 9.82
N ALA A 125 -5.96 -2.65 9.86
CA ALA A 125 -5.42 -1.34 10.22
C ALA A 125 -5.82 -0.26 9.19
N LEU A 126 -5.71 -0.55 7.88
CA LEU A 126 -6.13 0.38 6.82
C LEU A 126 -7.64 0.66 6.87
N MET A 127 -8.45 -0.35 7.19
CA MET A 127 -9.90 -0.22 7.37
C MET A 127 -10.26 0.65 8.59
N ALA A 128 -9.53 0.50 9.70
CA ALA A 128 -9.73 1.37 10.85
C ALA A 128 -9.43 2.84 10.48
N VAL A 129 -8.35 3.07 9.73
CA VAL A 129 -7.99 4.42 9.25
C VAL A 129 -9.06 4.97 8.31
N THR A 130 -9.58 4.20 7.36
CA THR A 130 -10.64 4.68 6.45
C THR A 130 -11.93 4.98 7.17
N LEU A 131 -12.32 4.15 8.14
CA LEU A 131 -13.51 4.41 8.96
C LEU A 131 -13.35 5.70 9.77
N VAL A 132 -12.18 5.92 10.37
CA VAL A 132 -11.88 7.18 11.07
C VAL A 132 -11.91 8.37 10.11
N MET A 133 -11.32 8.24 8.92
CA MET A 133 -11.34 9.29 7.90
C MET A 133 -12.75 9.60 7.39
N LEU A 134 -13.62 8.59 7.28
CA LEU A 134 -15.02 8.78 6.91
C LEU A 134 -15.80 9.50 8.01
N LEU A 135 -15.63 9.08 9.26
CA LEU A 135 -16.27 9.69 10.43
C LEU A 135 -15.84 11.15 10.65
N LEU A 136 -14.55 11.42 10.51
CA LEU A 136 -13.99 12.77 10.65
C LEU A 136 -14.04 13.56 9.34
N GLY A 137 -14.43 12.93 8.23
CA GLY A 137 -14.32 13.47 6.88
C GLY A 137 -15.15 14.72 6.68
N GLU A 138 -16.40 14.70 7.15
CA GLU A 138 -17.29 15.86 7.09
C GLU A 138 -16.71 17.06 7.84
N GLN A 139 -16.09 16.82 9.01
CA GLN A 139 -15.53 17.88 9.85
C GLN A 139 -14.19 18.40 9.33
N LEU A 140 -13.30 17.51 8.90
CA LEU A 140 -11.98 17.85 8.36
C LEU A 140 -12.10 18.63 7.05
N VAL A 141 -12.96 18.15 6.16
CA VAL A 141 -13.14 18.81 4.87
C VAL A 141 -13.96 20.09 5.03
N GLY A 142 -15.00 20.09 5.87
CA GLY A 142 -15.71 21.32 6.24
C GLY A 142 -14.80 22.40 6.83
N ALA A 143 -13.82 22.01 7.65
CA ALA A 143 -12.83 22.93 8.21
C ALA A 143 -11.82 23.43 7.17
N LEU A 144 -11.31 22.54 6.30
CA LEU A 144 -10.39 22.89 5.21
C LEU A 144 -11.04 23.87 4.22
N PHE A 145 -12.31 23.66 3.86
CA PHE A 145 -13.01 24.56 2.93
C PHE A 145 -13.36 25.92 3.55
N ARG A 146 -13.71 25.97 4.84
CA ARG A 146 -13.85 27.25 5.56
C ARG A 146 -12.52 28.01 5.58
N ALA A 147 -11.39 27.32 5.70
CA ALA A 147 -10.06 27.93 5.62
C ALA A 147 -9.69 28.41 4.21
N VAL A 148 -10.19 27.75 3.16
CA VAL A 148 -9.98 28.12 1.75
C VAL A 148 -10.96 29.19 1.24
N GLY A 149 -11.92 29.63 2.07
CA GLY A 149 -12.84 30.74 1.75
C GLY A 149 -14.11 30.32 1.01
N GLY A 150 -14.36 29.01 0.86
CA GLY A 150 -15.63 28.49 0.36
C GLY A 150 -16.63 28.37 1.50
N SER A 151 -17.44 29.41 1.70
CA SER A 151 -18.61 29.31 2.57
C SER A 151 -19.59 28.29 1.99
N PRO A 152 -19.91 27.17 2.68
CA PRO A 152 -21.10 26.42 2.33
C PRO A 152 -22.28 27.32 2.69
N ALA A 153 -22.98 27.84 1.68
CA ALA A 153 -24.27 28.45 1.91
C ALA A 153 -25.15 27.38 2.57
N MET A 154 -25.45 27.61 3.85
CA MET A 154 -26.51 26.93 4.57
C MET A 154 -27.79 27.02 3.74
N GLY A 155 -28.33 25.88 3.37
CA GLY A 155 -29.70 25.74 2.89
C GLY A 155 -30.23 24.42 3.46
N GLY A 156 -31.14 24.52 4.43
CA GLY A 156 -31.90 23.38 4.93
C GLY A 156 -33.03 22.99 3.99
#